data_AF-A0A382YTX9-F1
#
_entry.id   AF-A0A382YTX9-F1
#
_cell.length_a   1.000
_cell.length_b   1.000
_cell.length_c   1.000
_cell.angle_alpha   90.00
_cell.angle_beta   90.00
_cell.angle_gamma   90.00
#
_symmetry.space_group_name_H-M   'P 1'
#
loop_
_entity.id
_entity.type
_entity.pdbx_description
1 polymer ?
#
loop_
_entity_poly.entity_id
_entity_poly.type
_entity_poly.pdbx_seq_one_letter_code
_entity_poly.pdbx_strand_id
1 'polypeptide(L)'
;VRKKRSGFGEPASQMMMTAGCSANGVTITGHANTQFDTQFTVGDLFKFEGTNEERKITGTITATSMTVTEPFTLAAAANTYSRRWEYADAFDSEPTTSAHCARNNGKYDEIHVVVVDEDGEFTGANNTVMETYSGSVAAGAKGEDGQSIYYKDLVNRMSKNLRWMDHHADGDTVATWMGGTTSWGGAASGTFNANGVIVSGSLTGGTAGTAATAGNIQTAMDEFKNVEQVDVTLLMTADADKATAIHAINNIAEYRKDCVA
;
A
#
# COMPACT_ATOMS: atom_id res chain seq x y z
N VAL A 1 -22.46 18.58 9.81
CA VAL A 1 -22.07 17.51 8.87
C VAL A 1 -20.70 17.02 9.30
N ARG A 2 -20.60 15.77 9.80
CA ARG A 2 -19.30 15.21 10.22
C ARG A 2 -18.46 14.99 8.96
N LYS A 3 -17.39 15.76 8.85
CA LYS A 3 -16.39 15.71 7.78
C LYS A 3 -15.84 14.30 7.66
N LYS A 4 -15.88 13.74 6.44
CA LYS A 4 -15.15 12.52 6.08
C LYS A 4 -13.68 12.72 6.48
N ARG A 5 -13.04 11.67 6.99
CA ARG A 5 -11.64 11.68 7.42
C ARG A 5 -10.90 10.56 6.68
N SER A 6 -11.10 10.47 5.38
CA SER A 6 -10.38 9.51 4.56
C SER A 6 -9.35 10.28 3.75
N GLY A 7 -8.11 9.78 3.72
CA GLY A 7 -7.05 10.38 2.91
C GLY A 7 -7.33 10.33 1.40
N PHE A 8 -8.39 9.62 0.98
CA PHE A 8 -8.77 9.38 -0.41
C PHE A 8 -9.09 10.66 -1.20
N GLY A 9 -9.72 11.65 -0.58
CA GLY A 9 -10.02 12.92 -1.22
C GLY A 9 -10.84 13.85 -0.34
N GLU A 10 -10.65 15.15 -0.54
CA GLU A 10 -11.33 16.20 0.22
C GLU A 10 -11.94 17.24 -0.74
N PRO A 11 -13.25 17.49 -0.65
CA PRO A 11 -13.90 18.48 -1.49
C PRO A 11 -13.54 19.89 -1.04
N ALA A 12 -13.71 20.87 -1.94
CA ALA A 12 -13.36 22.27 -1.66
C ALA A 12 -14.03 22.88 -0.41
N SER A 13 -15.22 22.41 -0.03
CA SER A 13 -15.90 22.82 1.20
C SER A 13 -15.14 22.46 2.50
N GLN A 14 -14.18 21.55 2.42
CA GLN A 14 -13.35 21.11 3.54
C GLN A 14 -11.94 21.69 3.50
N MET A 15 -11.52 22.24 2.35
CA MET A 15 -10.22 22.88 2.19
C MET A 15 -10.20 24.27 2.82
N MET A 16 -9.02 24.73 3.25
CA MET A 16 -8.89 25.99 3.97
C MET A 16 -8.57 27.14 3.02
N MET A 17 -9.34 28.22 3.07
CA MET A 17 -9.06 29.44 2.32
C MET A 17 -9.04 29.19 0.80
N THR A 18 -8.25 29.98 0.07
CA THR A 18 -8.16 29.94 -1.39
C THR A 18 -6.70 29.96 -1.81
N ALA A 19 -6.44 29.58 -3.05
CA ALA A 19 -5.12 29.56 -3.63
C ALA A 19 -5.13 30.24 -5.01
N GLY A 20 -3.93 30.49 -5.53
CA GLY A 20 -3.73 31.00 -6.87
C GLY A 20 -2.48 30.43 -7.53
N CYS A 21 -2.41 30.59 -8.84
CA CYS A 21 -1.26 30.27 -9.66
C CYS A 21 -1.19 31.25 -10.84
N SER A 22 0.01 31.45 -11.39
CA SER A 22 0.16 32.12 -12.68
C SER A 22 -0.11 31.15 -13.83
N ALA A 23 -0.56 31.68 -14.97
CA ALA A 23 -0.54 30.92 -16.22
C ALA A 23 0.89 30.47 -16.53
N ASN A 24 1.04 29.23 -17.01
CA ASN A 24 2.32 28.55 -17.24
C ASN A 24 3.20 28.41 -15.98
N GLY A 25 2.64 28.60 -14.78
CA GLY A 25 3.35 28.47 -13.51
C GLY A 25 3.25 27.07 -12.91
N VAL A 26 4.28 26.68 -12.14
CA VAL A 26 4.33 25.40 -11.40
C VAL A 26 4.18 25.59 -9.89
N THR A 27 3.93 26.81 -9.44
CA THR A 27 3.78 27.13 -8.01
C THR A 27 2.32 27.47 -7.71
N ILE A 28 1.78 26.79 -6.70
CA ILE A 28 0.52 27.15 -6.06
C ILE A 28 0.87 28.03 -4.88
N THR A 29 0.30 29.24 -4.84
CA THR A 29 0.44 30.16 -3.72
C THR A 29 -0.86 30.21 -2.94
N GLY A 30 -0.77 29.92 -1.64
CA GLY A 30 -1.88 30.03 -0.71
C GLY A 30 -2.13 31.47 -0.31
N HIS A 31 -3.40 31.83 -0.19
CA HIS A 31 -3.79 33.10 0.41
C HIS A 31 -3.76 33.03 1.95
N ALA A 32 -3.96 34.17 2.62
CA ALA A 32 -3.76 34.28 4.06
C ALA A 32 -4.44 33.14 4.85
N ASN A 33 -3.66 32.48 5.71
CA ASN A 33 -4.06 31.37 6.58
C ASN A 33 -4.36 30.03 5.88
N THR A 34 -3.90 29.80 4.65
CA THR A 34 -3.76 28.41 4.15
C THR A 34 -2.84 27.61 5.05
N GLN A 35 -3.02 26.30 5.06
CA GLN A 35 -2.24 25.34 5.85
C GLN A 35 -1.88 24.13 4.99
N PHE A 36 -1.29 24.34 3.82
CA PHE A 36 -1.09 23.24 2.85
C PHE A 36 -0.26 22.08 3.41
N ASP A 37 0.73 22.36 4.25
CA ASP A 37 1.56 21.38 4.96
C ASP A 37 0.79 20.48 5.93
N THR A 38 -0.42 20.88 6.32
CA THR A 38 -1.34 20.04 7.10
C THR A 38 -2.42 19.38 6.27
N GLN A 39 -2.72 19.92 5.08
CA GLN A 39 -3.83 19.47 4.23
C GLN A 39 -3.41 18.53 3.11
N PHE A 40 -2.14 18.58 2.71
CA PHE A 40 -1.59 17.83 1.59
C PHE A 40 -0.32 17.07 1.96
N THR A 41 -0.11 15.98 1.26
CA THR A 41 1.15 15.24 1.21
C THR A 41 1.68 15.27 -0.23
N VAL A 42 2.99 15.13 -0.40
CA VAL A 42 3.59 14.99 -1.73
C VAL A 42 2.96 13.80 -2.44
N GLY A 43 2.67 13.96 -3.74
CA GLY A 43 1.95 12.97 -4.53
C GLY A 43 0.47 13.30 -4.68
N ASP A 44 -0.18 13.96 -3.73
CA ASP A 44 -1.60 14.30 -3.84
C ASP A 44 -1.92 15.13 -5.10
N LEU A 45 -3.13 14.95 -5.61
CA LEU A 45 -3.68 15.72 -6.72
C LEU A 45 -4.41 16.94 -6.16
N PHE A 46 -3.95 18.12 -6.58
CA PHE A 46 -4.58 19.41 -6.30
C PHE A 46 -5.42 19.82 -7.50
N LYS A 47 -6.68 20.22 -7.28
CA LYS A 47 -7.55 20.72 -8.36
C LYS A 47 -8.14 22.08 -8.02
N PHE A 48 -7.99 23.04 -8.92
CA PHE A 48 -8.72 24.32 -8.82
C PHE A 48 -10.18 24.14 -9.27
N GLU A 49 -11.13 24.59 -8.46
CA GLU A 49 -12.56 24.52 -8.82
C GLU A 49 -12.93 25.49 -9.95
N GLY A 50 -12.29 26.67 -9.98
CA GLY A 50 -12.60 27.70 -10.97
C GLY A 50 -12.11 27.39 -12.38
N THR A 51 -10.98 26.69 -12.52
CA THR A 51 -10.38 26.35 -13.83
C THR A 51 -10.54 24.87 -14.19
N ASN A 52 -10.91 24.03 -13.23
CA ASN A 52 -10.92 22.56 -13.34
C ASN A 52 -9.56 21.92 -13.67
N GLU A 53 -8.47 22.67 -13.56
CA GLU A 53 -7.13 22.11 -13.75
C GLU A 53 -6.69 21.34 -12.49
N GLU A 54 -6.34 20.08 -12.69
CA GLU A 54 -5.77 19.19 -11.67
C GLU A 54 -4.29 18.97 -11.93
N ARG A 55 -3.48 18.97 -10.86
CA ARG A 55 -2.03 18.81 -10.92
C ARG A 55 -1.53 17.98 -9.74
N LYS A 56 -0.54 17.13 -9.99
CA LYS A 56 0.16 16.37 -8.96
C LYS A 56 1.11 17.26 -8.18
N ILE A 57 1.01 17.26 -6.86
CA ILE A 57 1.91 17.97 -5.97
C ILE A 57 3.28 17.28 -5.95
N THR A 58 4.33 18.07 -6.04
CA THR A 58 5.72 17.63 -5.98
C THR A 58 6.54 18.55 -5.09
N GLY A 59 7.68 18.06 -4.61
CA GLY A 59 8.64 18.85 -3.84
C GLY A 59 8.13 19.27 -2.47
N THR A 60 8.69 20.35 -1.93
CA THR A 60 8.39 20.81 -0.57
C THR A 60 7.04 21.50 -0.48
N ILE A 61 6.26 21.11 0.52
CA ILE A 61 5.00 21.75 0.91
C ILE A 61 5.28 22.65 2.12
N THR A 62 4.85 23.91 2.05
CA THR A 62 4.78 24.82 3.20
C THR A 62 3.34 25.25 3.39
N ALA A 63 2.98 25.80 4.55
CA ALA A 63 1.63 26.30 4.82
C ALA A 63 1.03 27.18 3.70
N THR A 64 1.85 27.93 2.95
CA THR A 64 1.42 28.89 1.93
C THR A 64 1.97 28.64 0.53
N SER A 65 2.74 27.58 0.29
CA SER A 65 3.31 27.30 -1.03
C SER A 65 3.46 25.82 -1.29
N MET A 66 3.17 25.41 -2.52
CA MET A 66 3.43 24.08 -3.05
C MET A 66 3.90 24.17 -4.50
N THR A 67 4.62 23.16 -4.95
CA THR A 67 4.98 22.99 -6.36
C THR A 67 4.25 21.81 -6.98
N VAL A 68 4.07 21.85 -8.30
CA VAL A 68 3.42 20.78 -9.06
C VAL A 68 4.30 20.26 -10.19
N THR A 69 4.01 19.04 -10.66
CA THR A 69 4.83 18.34 -11.66
C THR A 69 4.82 18.98 -13.04
N GLU A 70 3.74 19.68 -13.39
CA GLU A 70 3.55 20.30 -14.70
C GLU A 70 2.83 21.66 -14.55
N PRO A 71 3.08 22.63 -15.46
CA PRO A 71 2.54 23.96 -15.32
C PRO A 71 1.01 24.00 -15.47
N PHE A 72 0.38 24.95 -14.78
CA PHE A 72 -1.01 25.33 -15.06
C PHE A 72 -1.12 26.05 -16.40
N THR A 73 -2.20 25.81 -17.15
CA THR A 73 -2.45 26.49 -18.43
C THR A 73 -3.02 27.89 -18.17
N LEU A 74 -3.96 27.98 -17.23
CA LEU A 74 -4.65 29.21 -16.87
C LEU A 74 -4.09 29.82 -15.57
N ALA A 75 -4.22 31.14 -15.45
CA ALA A 75 -4.02 31.80 -14.17
C ALA A 75 -5.26 31.59 -13.28
N ALA A 76 -5.03 31.40 -11.98
CA ALA A 76 -6.06 31.32 -10.96
C ALA A 76 -5.77 32.33 -9.86
N ALA A 77 -6.78 33.07 -9.42
CA ALA A 77 -6.68 34.01 -8.31
C ALA A 77 -7.84 33.78 -7.34
N ALA A 78 -7.50 33.49 -6.09
CA ALA A 78 -8.47 33.27 -5.00
C ALA A 78 -9.49 32.17 -5.31
N ASN A 79 -9.05 31.12 -6.01
CA ASN A 79 -9.89 29.98 -6.29
C ASN A 79 -9.94 29.04 -5.09
N THR A 80 -11.12 28.48 -4.86
CA THR A 80 -11.27 27.28 -4.04
C THR A 80 -10.67 26.08 -4.77
N TYR A 81 -10.32 25.06 -4.02
CA TYR A 81 -9.61 23.90 -4.53
C TYR A 81 -10.00 22.63 -3.78
N SER A 82 -9.86 21.49 -4.41
CA SER A 82 -10.04 20.17 -3.81
C SER A 82 -8.73 19.38 -3.80
N ARG A 83 -8.71 18.31 -3.00
CA ARG A 83 -7.60 17.35 -2.90
C ARG A 83 -8.10 15.97 -3.29
N ARG A 84 -7.27 15.18 -3.97
CA ARG A 84 -7.50 13.76 -4.20
C ARG A 84 -6.21 12.98 -4.05
N TRP A 85 -6.29 11.78 -3.51
CA TRP A 85 -5.14 10.88 -3.44
C TRP A 85 -4.75 10.43 -4.86
N GLU A 86 -3.46 10.33 -5.15
CA GLU A 86 -2.94 9.99 -6.48
C GLU A 86 -3.40 8.64 -7.01
N TYR A 87 -3.67 7.68 -6.12
CA TYR A 87 -4.12 6.33 -6.49
C TYR A 87 -5.62 6.14 -6.31
N ALA A 88 -6.39 7.22 -6.08
CA ALA A 88 -7.83 7.14 -5.87
C ALA A 88 -8.56 6.46 -7.04
N ASP A 89 -8.13 6.71 -8.29
CA ASP A 89 -8.76 6.12 -9.49
C ASP A 89 -8.53 4.61 -9.62
N ALA A 90 -7.66 4.02 -8.80
CA ALA A 90 -7.45 2.59 -8.76
C ALA A 90 -8.54 1.85 -7.95
N PHE A 91 -9.50 2.58 -7.39
CA PHE A 91 -10.58 2.05 -6.55
C PHE A 91 -11.93 2.62 -6.97
N ASP A 92 -12.97 1.80 -6.84
CA ASP A 92 -14.34 2.20 -7.22
C ASP A 92 -14.99 3.17 -6.23
N SER A 93 -14.53 3.18 -4.98
CA SER A 93 -15.10 4.03 -3.93
C SER A 93 -14.11 4.34 -2.83
N GLU A 94 -14.37 5.42 -2.10
CA GLU A 94 -13.67 5.73 -0.86
C GLU A 94 -13.83 4.62 0.20
N PRO A 95 -12.79 4.33 1.01
CA PRO A 95 -12.91 3.40 2.10
C PRO A 95 -13.77 4.00 3.21
N THR A 96 -14.74 3.22 3.70
CA THR A 96 -15.67 3.60 4.75
C THR A 96 -15.78 2.53 5.84
N THR A 97 -16.75 1.63 5.77
CA THR A 97 -16.99 0.58 6.77
C THR A 97 -17.44 -0.68 6.07
N SER A 98 -16.75 -1.78 6.33
CA SER A 98 -17.00 -3.03 5.64
C SER A 98 -18.34 -3.60 6.08
N ALA A 99 -18.97 -4.38 5.20
CA ALA A 99 -20.22 -5.07 5.52
C ALA A 99 -20.10 -5.95 6.78
N HIS A 100 -18.93 -6.56 7.01
CA HIS A 100 -18.68 -7.37 8.19
C HIS A 100 -18.65 -6.53 9.47
N CYS A 101 -17.93 -5.42 9.46
CA CYS A 101 -17.84 -4.50 10.58
C CYS A 101 -19.19 -3.85 10.90
N ALA A 102 -19.92 -3.40 9.86
CA ALA A 102 -21.25 -2.84 10.01
C ALA A 102 -22.25 -3.82 10.66
N ARG A 103 -22.24 -5.10 10.26
CA ARG A 103 -23.06 -6.16 10.88
C ARG A 103 -22.71 -6.40 12.35
N ASN A 104 -21.47 -6.14 12.74
CA ASN A 104 -20.99 -6.29 14.11
C ASN A 104 -21.02 -4.98 14.90
N ASN A 105 -21.75 -3.97 14.41
CA ASN A 105 -21.89 -2.64 15.01
C ASN A 105 -20.59 -1.80 15.07
N GLY A 106 -19.52 -2.25 14.42
CA GLY A 106 -18.29 -1.48 14.29
C GLY A 106 -18.35 -0.42 13.19
N LYS A 107 -17.29 0.39 13.11
CA LYS A 107 -17.17 1.51 12.17
C LYS A 107 -15.73 1.73 11.71
N TYR A 108 -15.61 2.26 10.50
CA TYR A 108 -14.40 2.87 9.94
C TYR A 108 -13.21 1.91 9.76
N ASP A 109 -13.48 0.67 9.41
CA ASP A 109 -12.47 -0.38 9.27
C ASP A 109 -11.95 -0.56 7.84
N GLU A 110 -12.57 0.01 6.81
CA GLU A 110 -12.10 -0.19 5.44
C GLU A 110 -10.79 0.54 5.18
N ILE A 111 -9.92 -0.09 4.40
CA ILE A 111 -8.69 0.51 3.89
C ILE A 111 -8.46 0.12 2.43
N HIS A 112 -7.67 0.97 1.78
CA HIS A 112 -7.10 0.71 0.47
C HIS A 112 -5.59 0.63 0.57
N VAL A 113 -5.01 -0.35 -0.12
CA VAL A 113 -3.57 -0.58 -0.20
C VAL A 113 -3.18 -0.58 -1.66
N VAL A 114 -2.10 0.13 -1.99
CA VAL A 114 -1.53 0.19 -3.33
C VAL A 114 -0.06 -0.18 -3.22
N VAL A 115 0.39 -1.09 -4.08
CA VAL A 115 1.80 -1.42 -4.27
C VAL A 115 2.24 -0.80 -5.57
N VAL A 116 3.29 0.03 -5.50
CA VAL A 116 3.78 0.84 -6.62
C VAL A 116 5.23 0.49 -6.86
N ASP A 117 5.59 0.36 -8.13
CA ASP A 117 6.97 0.39 -8.58
C ASP A 117 7.40 1.85 -8.75
N GLU A 118 7.96 2.42 -7.69
CA GLU A 118 8.34 3.85 -7.60
C GLU A 118 9.40 4.20 -8.67
N ASP A 119 10.42 3.35 -8.80
CA ASP A 119 11.59 3.61 -9.65
C ASP A 119 11.50 2.98 -11.05
N GLY A 120 10.53 2.08 -11.28
CA GLY A 120 10.34 1.43 -12.56
C GLY A 120 11.24 0.21 -12.80
N GLU A 121 11.92 -0.31 -11.77
CA GLU A 121 12.88 -1.41 -11.91
C GLU A 121 12.19 -2.74 -12.29
N PHE A 122 10.94 -2.93 -11.86
CA PHE A 122 10.19 -4.16 -12.10
C PHE A 122 9.27 -4.08 -13.32
N THR A 123 8.64 -2.92 -13.52
CA THR A 123 7.62 -2.67 -14.54
C THR A 123 8.17 -1.97 -15.78
N GLY A 124 9.36 -1.38 -15.69
CA GLY A 124 9.99 -0.60 -16.76
C GLY A 124 9.54 0.86 -16.84
N ALA A 125 8.69 1.32 -15.91
CA ALA A 125 8.24 2.71 -15.83
C ALA A 125 8.00 3.14 -14.37
N ASN A 126 8.49 4.33 -14.01
CA ASN A 126 8.36 4.88 -12.66
C ASN A 126 6.90 5.14 -12.27
N ASN A 127 6.62 5.04 -10.98
CA ASN A 127 5.31 5.25 -10.35
C ASN A 127 4.20 4.36 -10.94
N THR A 128 4.52 3.13 -11.33
CA THR A 128 3.54 2.19 -11.89
C THR A 128 2.83 1.42 -10.77
N VAL A 129 1.49 1.50 -10.73
CA VAL A 129 0.69 0.67 -9.81
C VAL A 129 0.77 -0.80 -10.24
N MET A 130 1.26 -1.67 -9.36
CA MET A 130 1.40 -3.10 -9.60
C MET A 130 0.26 -3.91 -9.00
N GLU A 131 -0.15 -3.56 -7.78
CA GLU A 131 -1.16 -4.30 -7.03
C GLU A 131 -2.04 -3.35 -6.23
N THR A 132 -3.32 -3.68 -6.10
CA THR A 132 -4.30 -2.90 -5.34
C THR A 132 -5.18 -3.81 -4.52
N TYR A 133 -5.45 -3.43 -3.28
CA TYR A 133 -6.28 -4.21 -2.36
C TYR A 133 -7.25 -3.30 -1.62
N SER A 134 -8.52 -3.70 -1.58
CA SER A 134 -9.52 -3.13 -0.69
C SER A 134 -9.85 -4.14 0.39
N GLY A 135 -9.67 -3.76 1.65
CA GLY A 135 -9.78 -4.67 2.77
C GLY A 135 -10.25 -3.97 4.04
N SER A 136 -10.04 -4.64 5.16
CA SER A 136 -10.46 -4.20 6.49
C SER A 136 -9.30 -4.27 7.48
N VAL A 137 -9.21 -3.30 8.38
CA VAL A 137 -8.30 -3.31 9.54
C VAL A 137 -8.84 -4.11 10.72
N ALA A 138 -10.08 -4.59 10.66
CA ALA A 138 -10.64 -5.44 11.71
C ALA A 138 -10.14 -6.87 11.59
N ALA A 139 -9.61 -7.43 12.69
CA ALA A 139 -9.18 -8.82 12.70
C ALA A 139 -10.37 -9.76 12.50
N GLY A 140 -10.18 -10.75 11.63
CA GLY A 140 -11.21 -11.75 11.29
C GLY A 140 -12.33 -11.22 10.40
N ALA A 141 -12.23 -9.99 9.88
CA ALA A 141 -13.20 -9.47 8.91
C ALA A 141 -13.28 -10.36 7.67
N LYS A 142 -14.51 -10.63 7.22
CA LYS A 142 -14.78 -11.50 6.06
C LYS A 142 -15.58 -10.79 4.98
N GLY A 143 -15.20 -11.05 3.74
CA GLY A 143 -15.94 -10.64 2.55
C GLY A 143 -17.27 -11.41 2.40
N GLU A 144 -18.01 -11.08 1.36
CA GLU A 144 -19.27 -11.76 1.02
C GLU A 144 -19.06 -13.22 0.59
N ASP A 145 -17.89 -13.53 0.07
CA ASP A 145 -17.40 -14.86 -0.28
C ASP A 145 -16.90 -15.68 0.93
N GLY A 146 -16.94 -15.10 2.13
CA GLY A 146 -16.48 -15.72 3.37
C GLY A 146 -14.95 -15.77 3.53
N GLN A 147 -14.19 -15.21 2.58
CA GLN A 147 -12.74 -15.11 2.65
C GLN A 147 -12.31 -13.97 3.58
N SER A 148 -11.13 -14.08 4.17
CA SER A 148 -10.59 -13.00 5.00
C SER A 148 -10.33 -11.76 4.13
N ILE A 149 -10.92 -10.64 4.54
CA ILE A 149 -10.62 -9.30 4.02
C ILE A 149 -9.79 -8.51 5.04
N TYR A 150 -9.36 -9.14 6.14
CA TYR A 150 -8.39 -8.53 7.04
C TYR A 150 -7.11 -8.25 6.26
N TYR A 151 -6.68 -6.99 6.20
CA TYR A 151 -5.69 -6.54 5.23
C TYR A 151 -4.37 -7.31 5.27
N LYS A 152 -3.91 -7.74 6.45
CA LYS A 152 -2.70 -8.57 6.56
C LYS A 152 -2.88 -9.93 5.92
N ASP A 153 -4.02 -10.60 6.15
CA ASP A 153 -4.33 -11.88 5.53
C ASP A 153 -4.51 -11.73 4.02
N LEU A 154 -5.23 -10.69 3.61
CA LEU A 154 -5.52 -10.39 2.21
C LEU A 154 -4.23 -10.16 1.41
N VAL A 155 -3.37 -9.25 1.87
CA VAL A 155 -2.11 -8.92 1.20
C VAL A 155 -1.17 -10.12 1.23
N ASN A 156 -0.96 -10.78 2.37
CA ASN A 156 -0.04 -11.93 2.45
C ASN A 156 -0.47 -13.13 1.61
N ARG A 157 -1.77 -13.27 1.35
CA ARG A 157 -2.32 -14.34 0.50
C ARG A 157 -2.23 -14.02 -0.98
N MET A 158 -2.43 -12.76 -1.37
CA MET A 158 -2.60 -12.37 -2.77
C MET A 158 -1.34 -11.75 -3.39
N SER A 159 -0.54 -11.05 -2.60
CA SER A 159 0.61 -10.29 -3.10
C SER A 159 1.77 -11.19 -3.48
N LYS A 160 2.36 -10.89 -4.64
CA LYS A 160 3.60 -11.52 -5.10
C LYS A 160 4.82 -10.72 -4.66
N ASN A 161 4.64 -9.45 -4.33
CA ASN A 161 5.72 -8.48 -4.14
C ASN A 161 5.89 -8.02 -2.68
N LEU A 162 4.82 -8.08 -1.88
CA LEU A 162 4.80 -7.53 -0.52
C LEU A 162 4.34 -8.58 0.49
N ARG A 163 4.90 -8.50 1.70
CA ARG A 163 4.38 -9.19 2.88
C ARG A 163 4.18 -8.20 4.02
N TRP A 164 3.07 -8.34 4.74
CA TRP A 164 2.68 -7.48 5.84
C TRP A 164 2.81 -8.22 7.17
N MET A 165 3.46 -7.59 8.16
CA MET A 165 3.65 -8.18 9.48
C MET A 165 2.82 -7.46 10.56
N ASP A 166 3.15 -6.21 10.84
CA ASP A 166 2.51 -5.42 11.89
C ASP A 166 1.84 -4.15 11.34
N HIS A 167 0.88 -3.58 12.08
CA HIS A 167 0.26 -2.32 11.66
C HIS A 167 1.21 -1.13 11.88
N HIS A 168 1.01 -0.08 11.09
CA HIS A 168 1.71 1.19 11.29
C HIS A 168 1.24 1.86 12.57
N ALA A 169 2.08 2.65 13.25
CA ALA A 169 1.71 3.34 14.50
C ALA A 169 0.47 4.25 14.37
N ASP A 170 0.17 4.75 13.16
CA ASP A 170 -1.08 5.50 12.90
C ASP A 170 -2.35 4.65 13.09
N GLY A 171 -2.22 3.33 13.04
CA GLY A 171 -3.28 2.37 13.35
C GLY A 171 -3.45 2.11 14.85
N ASP A 172 -2.66 2.72 15.72
CA ASP A 172 -2.80 2.55 17.17
C ASP A 172 -4.07 3.21 17.73
N THR A 173 -4.42 2.81 18.94
CA THR A 173 -5.54 3.40 19.68
C THR A 173 -5.28 4.89 19.91
N VAL A 174 -6.24 5.73 19.52
CA VAL A 174 -6.22 7.16 19.81
C VAL A 174 -7.09 7.39 21.03
N ALA A 175 -6.50 7.87 22.12
CA ALA A 175 -7.25 8.27 23.30
C ALA A 175 -8.10 9.50 22.97
N THR A 176 -9.40 9.41 23.24
CA THR A 176 -10.31 10.55 23.12
C THR A 176 -11.14 10.65 24.39
N TRP A 177 -11.69 11.84 24.65
CA TRP A 177 -12.61 12.07 25.76
C TRP A 177 -13.87 11.19 25.71
N MET A 178 -14.15 10.51 24.59
CA MET A 178 -15.35 9.70 24.37
C MET A 178 -15.08 8.20 24.23
N GLY A 179 -14.02 7.68 24.86
CA GLY A 179 -13.78 6.23 24.94
C GLY A 179 -12.75 5.67 23.96
N GLY A 180 -12.04 6.54 23.23
CA GLY A 180 -10.93 6.16 22.34
C GLY A 180 -11.35 5.45 21.04
N THR A 181 -10.37 5.14 20.20
CA THR A 181 -10.55 4.29 19.01
C THR A 181 -10.00 2.89 19.26
N THR A 182 -10.46 1.94 18.47
CA THR A 182 -9.89 0.59 18.38
C THR A 182 -8.68 0.61 17.46
N SER A 183 -7.60 -0.05 17.87
CA SER A 183 -6.41 -0.21 17.02
C SER A 183 -6.71 -1.13 15.83
N TRP A 184 -5.90 -1.03 14.79
CA TRP A 184 -5.89 -2.00 13.71
C TRP A 184 -5.59 -3.40 14.27
N GLY A 185 -6.24 -4.42 13.74
CA GLY A 185 -6.24 -5.78 14.30
C GLY A 185 -7.19 -5.98 15.49
N GLY A 186 -7.95 -4.96 15.91
CA GLY A 186 -9.02 -5.14 16.89
C GLY A 186 -10.24 -5.87 16.35
N ALA A 187 -11.19 -6.18 17.25
CA ALA A 187 -12.43 -6.85 16.89
C ALA A 187 -13.32 -5.97 15.98
N ALA A 188 -14.05 -6.61 15.06
CA ALA A 188 -14.94 -5.93 14.11
C ALA A 188 -16.11 -5.15 14.72
N SER A 189 -16.36 -5.26 16.03
CA SER A 189 -17.30 -4.39 16.77
C SER A 189 -16.70 -3.05 17.19
N GLY A 190 -15.41 -2.83 16.91
CA GLY A 190 -14.68 -1.62 17.26
C GLY A 190 -15.04 -0.41 16.39
N THR A 191 -14.71 0.78 16.90
CA THR A 191 -14.65 2.00 16.07
C THR A 191 -13.20 2.27 15.79
N PHE A 192 -12.76 1.92 14.58
CA PHE A 192 -11.36 1.97 14.21
C PHE A 192 -10.90 3.40 13.97
N ASN A 193 -9.60 3.59 14.15
CA ASN A 193 -8.97 4.85 13.83
C ASN A 193 -8.99 5.09 12.31
N ALA A 194 -9.78 6.09 11.88
CA ALA A 194 -9.78 6.62 10.53
C ALA A 194 -9.18 8.04 10.52
N ASN A 195 -7.92 8.18 10.96
CA ASN A 195 -7.22 9.47 11.04
C ASN A 195 -7.09 10.21 9.68
N GLY A 196 -7.61 9.67 8.57
CA GLY A 196 -7.45 10.25 7.23
C GLY A 196 -6.02 10.28 6.75
N VAL A 197 -5.16 9.49 7.38
CA VAL A 197 -3.74 9.42 7.10
C VAL A 197 -3.51 8.47 5.93
N ILE A 198 -2.74 8.93 4.96
CA ILE A 198 -2.10 8.08 3.97
C ILE A 198 -0.78 7.63 4.59
N VAL A 199 -0.59 6.32 4.70
CA VAL A 199 0.68 5.74 5.12
C VAL A 199 1.43 5.31 3.87
N SER A 200 2.53 6.01 3.57
CA SER A 200 3.43 5.69 2.45
C SER A 200 4.80 5.30 2.99
N GLY A 201 5.42 4.28 2.41
CA GLY A 201 6.79 3.90 2.72
C GLY A 201 7.46 3.26 1.51
N SER A 202 8.64 3.77 1.15
CA SER A 202 9.49 3.17 0.12
C SER A 202 10.30 2.04 0.74
N LEU A 203 10.25 0.86 0.12
CA LEU A 203 11.04 -0.29 0.56
C LEU A 203 12.50 -0.08 0.13
N THR A 204 13.37 0.17 1.10
CA THR A 204 14.80 0.40 0.88
C THR A 204 15.64 -0.55 1.74
N GLY A 205 16.92 -0.70 1.42
CA GLY A 205 17.85 -1.53 2.20
C GLY A 205 17.76 -3.04 1.94
N GLY A 206 16.88 -3.47 1.02
CA GLY A 206 16.93 -4.82 0.46
C GLY A 206 18.28 -5.05 -0.22
N THR A 207 18.85 -6.24 -0.05
CA THR A 207 20.10 -6.65 -0.71
C THR A 207 19.91 -8.05 -1.27
N ALA A 208 20.32 -8.27 -2.52
CA ALA A 208 20.36 -9.61 -3.08
C ALA A 208 21.24 -10.51 -2.21
N GLY A 209 20.77 -11.73 -1.94
CA GLY A 209 21.59 -12.73 -1.25
C GLY A 209 22.91 -12.97 -1.99
N THR A 210 23.95 -13.36 -1.26
CA THR A 210 25.17 -13.86 -1.89
C THR A 210 24.91 -15.18 -2.60
N ALA A 211 25.79 -15.57 -3.52
CA ALA A 211 25.74 -16.89 -4.13
C ALA A 211 25.64 -17.98 -3.05
N ALA A 212 24.66 -18.87 -3.18
CA ALA A 212 24.44 -19.95 -2.24
C ALA A 212 25.66 -20.89 -2.24
N THR A 213 26.09 -21.32 -1.05
CA THR A 213 27.16 -22.34 -0.96
C THR A 213 26.61 -23.72 -1.35
N ALA A 214 27.49 -24.66 -1.71
CA ALA A 214 27.10 -26.05 -1.97
C ALA A 214 26.30 -26.66 -0.81
N GLY A 215 26.69 -26.38 0.43
CA GLY A 215 25.96 -26.84 1.61
C GLY A 215 24.54 -26.25 1.70
N ASN A 216 24.34 -24.98 1.34
CA ASN A 216 23.01 -24.38 1.30
C ASN A 216 22.12 -25.04 0.24
N ILE A 217 22.69 -25.33 -0.93
CA ILE A 217 21.96 -26.01 -2.01
C ILE A 217 21.56 -27.42 -1.59
N GLN A 218 22.45 -28.16 -0.93
CA GLN A 218 22.17 -29.50 -0.40
C GLN A 218 21.05 -29.48 0.66
N THR A 219 21.08 -28.53 1.60
CA THR A 219 19.97 -28.35 2.55
C THR A 219 18.65 -28.03 1.84
N ALA A 220 18.67 -27.19 0.81
CA ALA A 220 17.46 -26.88 0.04
C ALA A 220 16.95 -28.12 -0.72
N MET A 221 17.85 -28.96 -1.24
CA MET A 221 17.46 -30.20 -1.92
C MET A 221 16.80 -31.20 -0.96
N ASP A 222 17.15 -31.22 0.33
CA ASP A 222 16.55 -32.13 1.31
C ASP A 222 15.04 -31.92 1.51
N GLU A 223 14.48 -30.77 1.12
CA GLU A 223 13.02 -30.54 1.06
C GLU A 223 12.33 -31.51 0.09
N PHE A 224 13.04 -31.98 -0.93
CA PHE A 224 12.55 -33.01 -1.87
C PHE A 224 12.81 -34.43 -1.38
N LYS A 225 13.18 -34.65 -0.12
CA LYS A 225 13.45 -36.02 0.36
C LYS A 225 12.18 -36.80 0.71
N ASN A 226 11.14 -36.11 1.18
CA ASN A 226 9.92 -36.75 1.66
C ASN A 226 8.89 -36.95 0.55
N VAL A 227 8.67 -38.21 0.16
CA VAL A 227 7.69 -38.61 -0.87
C VAL A 227 6.24 -38.28 -0.50
N GLU A 228 5.92 -38.18 0.79
CA GLU A 228 4.55 -37.86 1.22
C GLU A 228 4.24 -36.35 1.13
N GLN A 229 5.29 -35.52 1.04
CA GLN A 229 5.16 -34.07 0.99
C GLN A 229 5.28 -33.54 -0.43
N VAL A 230 6.20 -34.10 -1.24
CA VAL A 230 6.51 -33.58 -2.57
C VAL A 230 6.74 -34.71 -3.57
N ASP A 231 5.91 -34.72 -4.61
CA ASP A 231 6.09 -35.56 -5.79
C ASP A 231 7.09 -34.91 -6.75
N VAL A 232 8.18 -35.60 -7.05
CA VAL A 232 9.16 -35.17 -8.06
C VAL A 232 9.66 -36.39 -8.81
N THR A 233 9.76 -36.27 -10.12
CA THR A 233 10.25 -37.37 -10.98
C THR A 233 11.69 -37.18 -11.45
N LEU A 234 12.17 -35.93 -11.45
CA LEU A 234 13.52 -35.56 -11.91
C LEU A 234 14.11 -34.45 -11.03
N LEU A 235 15.30 -34.69 -10.50
CA LEU A 235 16.11 -33.72 -9.75
C LEU A 235 17.20 -33.18 -10.68
N MET A 236 16.96 -32.02 -11.31
CA MET A 236 17.96 -31.41 -12.20
C MET A 236 19.11 -30.80 -11.40
N THR A 237 20.32 -31.34 -11.54
CA THR A 237 21.52 -30.82 -10.85
C THR A 237 22.28 -29.75 -11.66
N ALA A 238 22.03 -29.62 -12.97
CA ALA A 238 22.64 -28.62 -13.85
C ALA A 238 24.17 -28.45 -13.66
N ASP A 239 24.64 -27.24 -13.33
CA ASP A 239 26.03 -26.88 -13.10
C ASP A 239 26.51 -27.09 -11.65
N ALA A 240 25.72 -27.82 -10.83
CA ALA A 240 26.08 -28.12 -9.45
C ALA A 240 27.45 -28.80 -9.35
N ASP A 241 28.14 -28.51 -8.25
CA ASP A 241 29.41 -29.16 -7.97
C ASP A 241 29.24 -30.67 -7.76
N LYS A 242 30.36 -31.39 -7.82
CA LYS A 242 30.37 -32.85 -7.69
C LYS A 242 29.75 -33.32 -6.37
N ALA A 243 29.96 -32.58 -5.28
CA ALA A 243 29.44 -32.95 -3.96
C ALA A 243 27.91 -32.86 -3.93
N THR A 244 27.34 -31.80 -4.49
CA THR A 244 25.90 -31.56 -4.55
C THR A 244 25.20 -32.52 -5.50
N ALA A 245 25.80 -32.83 -6.65
CA ALA A 245 25.28 -33.86 -7.55
C ALA A 245 25.23 -35.23 -6.87
N ILE A 246 26.30 -35.61 -6.14
CA ILE A 246 26.32 -36.86 -5.36
C ILE A 246 25.28 -36.83 -4.24
N HIS A 247 25.04 -35.68 -3.59
CA HIS A 247 24.01 -35.55 -2.57
C HIS A 247 22.61 -35.80 -3.12
N ALA A 248 22.27 -35.24 -4.28
CA ALA A 248 20.98 -35.46 -4.93
C ALA A 248 20.75 -36.95 -5.27
N ILE A 249 21.79 -37.64 -5.72
CA ILE A 249 21.71 -39.08 -6.02
C ILE A 249 21.54 -39.89 -4.72
N ASN A 250 22.51 -39.79 -3.81
CA ASN A 250 22.62 -40.71 -2.68
C ASN A 250 21.58 -40.44 -1.58
N ASN A 251 21.31 -39.17 -1.30
CA ASN A 251 20.50 -38.78 -0.15
C ASN A 251 19.02 -38.55 -0.50
N ILE A 252 18.73 -38.37 -1.79
CA ILE A 252 17.37 -38.15 -2.28
C ILE A 252 16.99 -39.30 -3.20
N ALA A 253 17.47 -39.36 -4.45
CA ALA A 253 16.96 -40.31 -5.44
C ALA A 253 17.06 -41.79 -4.98
N GLU A 254 18.19 -42.21 -4.41
CA GLU A 254 18.36 -43.58 -3.87
C GLU A 254 17.46 -43.85 -2.65
N TYR A 255 17.15 -42.81 -1.87
CA TYR A 255 16.32 -42.92 -0.68
C TYR A 255 14.83 -43.05 -1.04
N ARG A 256 14.33 -42.16 -1.90
CA ARG A 256 12.90 -42.11 -2.26
C ARG A 256 12.49 -43.06 -3.40
N LYS A 257 13.41 -43.38 -4.33
CA LYS A 257 13.26 -44.40 -5.40
C LYS A 257 12.12 -44.17 -6.40
N ASP A 258 11.53 -42.99 -6.41
CA ASP A 258 10.46 -42.55 -7.30
C ASP A 258 10.91 -41.40 -8.23
N CYS A 259 12.19 -41.07 -8.23
CA CYS A 259 12.78 -40.01 -9.04
C CYS A 259 14.15 -40.40 -9.61
N VAL A 260 14.63 -39.63 -10.58
CA VAL A 260 15.99 -39.70 -11.13
C VAL A 260 16.72 -38.40 -10.79
N ALA A 261 18.02 -38.48 -10.49
CA ALA A 261 18.91 -37.32 -10.32
C ALA A 261 19.95 -37.28 -11.43
#